data_AF-A0A7G8VSU1-F1
#
_entry.id   AF-A0A7G8VSU1-F1
#
_cell.length_a   1.000
_cell.length_b   1.000
_cell.length_c   1.000
_cell.angle_alpha   90.00
_cell.angle_beta   90.00
_cell.angle_gamma   90.00
#
_symmetry.space_group_name_H-M   'P 1'
#
loop_
_entity.id
_entity.type
_entity.pdbx_description
1 polymer ?
#
loop_
_entity_poly.entity_id
_entity_poly.type
_entity_poly.pdbx_seq_one_letter_code
_entity_poly.pdbx_strand_id
1 'polypeptide(L)'
;MPHEQYLLLSLADHPLAPSESARHGASQDRYVRCLNSAGRWAVHGTVQSPLLVWLPAQADQARAAAERASKARGQPVEVVSRADSTWVEGQQVQVFTDALEPMLLGHAAQSAAKARRLRTEADKLAAFCFVVRAASTAADQETFAEVSRAASKALRAKFGGGSITSAFAWLAGRTGQEALESVLAGDVELTGPLSIQQVVEATELAQQAELLREKAEGSGTRR
;
A
#
# COMPACT_ATOMS: atom_id res chain seq x y z
N MET A 1 -3.17 -26.61 12.82
CA MET A 1 -2.51 -26.77 11.52
C MET A 1 -2.56 -25.42 10.83
N PRO A 2 -1.46 -24.83 10.36
CA PRO A 2 -1.54 -23.63 9.53
C PRO A 2 -2.31 -24.00 8.26
N HIS A 3 -3.33 -23.21 7.90
CA HIS A 3 -4.02 -23.39 6.64
C HIS A 3 -3.12 -22.85 5.53
N GLU A 4 -2.79 -23.69 4.55
CA GLU A 4 -1.93 -23.29 3.43
C GLU A 4 -2.61 -22.24 2.54
N GLN A 5 -3.93 -22.11 2.63
CA GLN A 5 -4.71 -21.23 1.77
C GLN A 5 -5.95 -20.71 2.49
N TYR A 6 -6.22 -19.42 2.34
CA TYR A 6 -7.40 -18.74 2.85
C TYR A 6 -8.20 -18.11 1.71
N LEU A 7 -9.48 -17.88 1.97
CA LEU A 7 -10.37 -17.07 1.14
C LEU A 7 -10.52 -15.69 1.78
N LEU A 8 -10.49 -14.63 0.98
CA LEU A 8 -10.59 -13.24 1.43
C LEU A 8 -11.58 -12.48 0.56
N LEU A 9 -12.14 -11.40 1.11
CA LEU A 9 -12.95 -10.47 0.32
C LEU A 9 -12.07 -9.35 -0.23
N SER A 10 -12.22 -9.04 -1.51
CA SER A 10 -11.54 -7.95 -2.21
C SER A 10 -12.55 -7.10 -2.98
N LEU A 11 -12.23 -5.83 -3.24
CA LEU A 11 -12.97 -5.04 -4.23
C LEU A 11 -12.69 -5.60 -5.63
N ALA A 12 -13.74 -5.80 -6.43
CA ALA A 12 -13.60 -6.27 -7.82
C ALA A 12 -13.11 -5.14 -8.75
N ASP A 13 -13.46 -3.89 -8.42
CA ASP A 13 -13.06 -2.68 -9.15
C ASP A 13 -11.72 -2.11 -8.66
N HIS A 14 -10.77 -2.97 -8.28
CA HIS A 14 -9.44 -2.44 -7.98
C HIS A 14 -8.94 -1.70 -9.24
N PRO A 15 -8.60 -0.40 -9.17
CA PRO A 15 -8.10 0.34 -10.32
C PRO A 15 -6.67 -0.12 -10.57
N LEU A 16 -6.51 -1.34 -11.06
CA LEU A 16 -5.33 -1.77 -11.75
C LEU A 16 -5.64 -1.48 -13.20
N ALA A 17 -5.04 -0.43 -13.75
CA ALA A 17 -5.18 -0.11 -15.16
C ALA A 17 -4.93 -1.41 -15.97
N PRO A 18 -5.61 -1.64 -17.10
CA PRO A 18 -5.30 -2.75 -18.01
C PRO A 18 -3.80 -2.89 -18.33
N SER A 19 -3.07 -1.78 -18.21
CA SER A 19 -1.61 -1.62 -18.27
C SER A 19 -0.81 -2.44 -17.25
N GLU A 20 -1.35 -2.75 -16.07
CA GLU A 20 -0.67 -3.49 -15.00
C GLU A 20 -0.79 -5.00 -15.21
N SER A 21 -1.96 -5.46 -15.69
CA SER A 21 -2.18 -6.86 -16.04
C SER A 21 -1.29 -7.35 -17.18
N ALA A 22 -0.99 -6.46 -18.14
CA ALA A 22 -0.15 -6.77 -19.30
C ALA A 22 1.36 -6.76 -19.02
N ARG A 23 1.83 -6.11 -17.94
CA ARG A 23 3.27 -5.89 -17.69
C ARG A 23 3.90 -6.85 -16.68
N HIS A 24 3.13 -7.46 -15.78
CA HIS A 24 3.68 -8.07 -14.55
C HIS A 24 3.11 -9.45 -14.21
N GLY A 25 3.01 -10.37 -15.19
CA GLY A 25 2.39 -11.69 -15.02
C GLY A 25 2.60 -12.40 -13.67
N ALA A 26 1.57 -13.14 -13.23
CA ALA A 26 1.49 -13.99 -12.02
C ALA A 26 1.80 -13.37 -10.63
N SER A 27 2.43 -12.20 -10.53
CA SER A 27 2.70 -11.51 -9.26
C SER A 27 1.56 -10.60 -8.78
N GLN A 28 0.36 -10.75 -9.36
CA GLN A 28 -0.76 -9.81 -9.22
C GLN A 28 -1.45 -9.87 -7.85
N ASP A 29 -1.43 -11.03 -7.18
CA ASP A 29 -2.19 -11.24 -5.93
C ASP A 29 -1.57 -10.59 -4.69
N ARG A 30 -0.31 -10.15 -4.76
CA ARG A 30 0.43 -9.66 -3.58
C ARG A 30 -0.08 -8.31 -3.08
N TYR A 31 -0.57 -7.45 -3.98
CA TYR A 31 -1.02 -6.09 -3.65
C TYR A 31 -2.55 -5.91 -3.71
N VAL A 32 -3.30 -7.01 -3.82
CA VAL A 32 -4.75 -7.01 -3.75
C VAL A 32 -5.19 -6.59 -2.36
N ARG A 33 -6.02 -5.53 -2.28
CA ARG A 33 -6.59 -5.08 -1.02
C ARG A 33 -7.74 -5.98 -0.58
N CYS A 34 -7.56 -6.61 0.56
CA CYS A 34 -8.53 -7.48 1.20
C CYS A 34 -9.19 -6.79 2.40
N LEU A 35 -10.40 -7.19 2.76
CA LEU A 35 -11.10 -6.63 3.91
C LEU A 35 -10.39 -7.01 5.23
N ASN A 36 -10.18 -6.04 6.12
CA ASN A 36 -9.64 -6.26 7.46
C ASN A 36 -10.70 -6.15 8.56
N SER A 37 -10.34 -6.53 9.78
CA SER A 37 -11.23 -6.53 10.95
C SER A 37 -11.60 -5.14 11.47
N ALA A 38 -11.08 -4.07 10.85
CA ALA A 38 -11.55 -2.69 11.05
C ALA A 38 -12.53 -2.24 9.95
N GLY A 39 -12.91 -3.13 9.03
CA GLY A 39 -13.81 -2.88 7.92
C GLY A 39 -13.18 -2.10 6.77
N ARG A 40 -11.85 -2.10 6.66
CA ARG A 40 -11.07 -1.36 5.64
C ARG A 40 -10.41 -2.30 4.64
N TRP A 41 -10.10 -1.76 3.47
CA TRP A 41 -9.42 -2.50 2.39
C TRP A 41 -7.90 -2.36 2.54
N ALA A 42 -7.22 -3.46 2.85
CA ALA A 42 -5.81 -3.51 3.22
C ALA A 42 -5.06 -4.58 2.43
N VAL A 43 -3.81 -4.31 2.06
CA VAL A 43 -2.93 -5.29 1.39
C VAL A 43 -2.46 -6.38 2.34
N HIS A 44 -2.13 -5.99 3.58
CA HIS A 44 -1.73 -6.89 4.65
C HIS A 44 -2.49 -6.56 5.95
N GLY A 45 -2.61 -7.55 6.82
CA GLY A 45 -3.17 -7.35 8.15
C GLY A 45 -2.12 -6.87 9.13
N THR A 46 -2.58 -6.33 10.25
CA THR A 46 -1.74 -5.95 11.39
C THR A 46 -2.36 -6.49 12.67
N VAL A 47 -1.60 -6.54 13.77
CA VAL A 47 -2.12 -7.00 15.07
C VAL A 47 -3.39 -6.25 15.50
N GLN A 48 -3.54 -4.97 15.11
CA GLN A 48 -4.71 -4.17 15.45
C GLN A 48 -5.87 -4.37 14.46
N SER A 49 -5.57 -4.72 13.22
CA SER A 49 -6.52 -4.85 12.11
C SER A 49 -6.12 -6.02 11.20
N PRO A 50 -6.20 -7.28 11.66
CA PRO A 50 -5.90 -8.45 10.83
C PRO A 50 -6.82 -8.52 9.60
N LEU A 51 -6.37 -9.15 8.51
CA LEU A 51 -7.23 -9.44 7.37
C LEU A 51 -8.32 -10.44 7.78
N LEU A 52 -9.54 -10.22 7.33
CA LEU A 52 -10.64 -11.15 7.52
C LEU A 52 -10.51 -12.28 6.50
N VAL A 53 -10.48 -13.50 7.02
CA VAL A 53 -10.30 -14.70 6.21
C VAL A 53 -11.40 -15.72 6.46
N TRP A 54 -11.70 -16.51 5.43
CA TRP A 54 -12.53 -17.69 5.50
C TRP A 54 -11.67 -18.90 5.17
N LEU A 55 -11.99 -20.03 5.79
CA LEU A 55 -11.38 -21.30 5.43
C LEU A 55 -11.91 -21.77 4.06
N PRO A 56 -11.14 -22.58 3.30
CA PRO A 56 -11.62 -23.12 2.03
C PRO A 56 -12.96 -23.86 2.13
N ALA A 57 -13.21 -24.54 3.26
CA ALA A 57 -14.49 -25.21 3.55
C ALA A 57 -15.68 -24.24 3.73
N GLN A 58 -15.43 -22.93 3.88
CA GLN A 58 -16.43 -21.89 4.08
C GLN A 58 -16.68 -21.06 2.81
N ALA A 59 -16.38 -21.61 1.62
CA ALA A 59 -16.51 -20.88 0.36
C ALA A 59 -17.90 -20.27 0.13
N ASP A 60 -18.98 -20.98 0.47
CA ASP A 60 -20.34 -20.44 0.37
C ASP A 60 -20.59 -19.26 1.31
N GLN A 61 -20.04 -19.33 2.53
CA GLN A 61 -20.14 -18.27 3.52
C GLN A 61 -19.36 -17.03 3.07
N ALA A 62 -18.17 -17.23 2.49
CA ALA A 62 -17.36 -16.17 1.92
C ALA A 62 -18.10 -15.47 0.76
N ARG A 63 -18.73 -16.23 -0.14
CA ARG A 63 -19.54 -15.66 -1.24
C ARG A 63 -20.73 -14.87 -0.72
N ALA A 64 -21.47 -15.41 0.24
CA ALA A 64 -22.58 -14.69 0.87
C ALA A 64 -22.11 -13.43 1.62
N ALA A 65 -20.92 -13.45 2.22
CA ALA A 65 -20.31 -12.27 2.83
C ALA A 65 -19.91 -11.21 1.78
N ALA A 66 -19.36 -11.64 0.64
CA ALA A 66 -19.04 -10.76 -0.49
C ALA A 66 -20.29 -10.03 -1.01
N GLU A 67 -21.40 -10.75 -1.23
CA GLU A 67 -22.66 -10.16 -1.69
C GLU A 67 -23.21 -9.12 -0.68
N ARG A 68 -23.17 -9.44 0.62
CA ARG A 68 -23.60 -8.51 1.67
C ARG A 68 -22.72 -7.26 1.72
N ALA A 69 -21.40 -7.44 1.70
CA ALA A 69 -20.45 -6.33 1.68
C ALA A 69 -20.63 -5.46 0.43
N SER A 70 -20.83 -6.10 -0.73
CA SER A 70 -21.05 -5.41 -2.00
C SER A 70 -22.31 -4.54 -1.95
N LYS A 71 -23.41 -5.11 -1.49
CA LYS A 71 -24.69 -4.41 -1.33
C LYS A 71 -24.59 -3.25 -0.35
N ALA A 72 -23.95 -3.46 0.80
CA ALA A 72 -23.83 -2.44 1.84
C ALA A 72 -22.93 -1.26 1.43
N ARG A 73 -21.85 -1.55 0.69
CA ARG A 73 -20.84 -0.56 0.30
C ARG A 73 -21.08 0.06 -1.07
N GLY A 74 -22.04 -0.47 -1.84
CA GLY A 74 -22.36 0.02 -3.19
C GLY A 74 -21.22 -0.20 -4.19
N GLN A 75 -20.35 -1.18 -3.94
CA GLN A 75 -19.18 -1.51 -4.76
C GLN A 75 -19.11 -3.02 -4.98
N PRO A 76 -18.69 -3.51 -6.16
CA PRO A 76 -18.49 -4.94 -6.38
C PRO A 76 -17.43 -5.52 -5.44
N VAL A 77 -17.75 -6.62 -4.75
CA VAL A 77 -16.83 -7.36 -3.87
C VAL A 77 -16.77 -8.80 -4.34
N GLU A 78 -15.56 -9.34 -4.43
CA GLU A 78 -15.30 -10.71 -4.87
C GLU A 78 -14.53 -11.50 -3.81
N VAL A 79 -14.57 -12.83 -3.95
CA VAL A 79 -13.78 -13.75 -3.12
C VAL A 79 -12.51 -14.10 -3.86
N VAL A 80 -11.36 -13.77 -3.25
CA VAL A 80 -10.04 -14.15 -3.75
C VAL A 80 -9.44 -15.21 -2.85
N SER A 81 -8.54 -16.01 -3.41
CA SER A 81 -7.79 -16.98 -2.62
C SER A 81 -6.33 -16.58 -2.52
N ARG A 82 -5.79 -16.57 -1.30
CA ARG A 82 -4.38 -16.23 -1.05
C ARG A 82 -3.77 -17.15 0.00
N ALA A 83 -2.48 -17.35 -0.15
CA ALA A 83 -1.61 -18.11 0.71
C ALA A 83 -0.39 -17.26 1.06
N ASP A 84 0.00 -17.23 2.33
CA ASP A 84 1.24 -16.59 2.75
C ASP A 84 1.76 -17.33 4.00
N SER A 85 2.97 -17.89 3.88
CA SER A 85 3.62 -18.64 4.95
C SER A 85 3.91 -17.81 6.20
N THR A 86 3.83 -16.48 6.11
CA THR A 86 4.07 -15.56 7.24
C THR A 86 2.81 -15.25 8.04
N TRP A 87 1.63 -15.71 7.60
CA TRP A 87 0.38 -15.38 8.26
C TRP A 87 0.18 -16.16 9.55
N VAL A 88 0.01 -15.41 10.64
CA VAL A 88 -0.36 -15.91 11.96
C VAL A 88 -1.75 -15.42 12.31
N GLU A 89 -2.61 -16.36 12.69
CA GLU A 89 -3.96 -16.05 13.16
C GLU A 89 -3.92 -15.20 14.44
N GLY A 90 -4.77 -14.17 14.49
CA GLY A 90 -4.77 -13.16 15.55
C GLY A 90 -3.70 -12.07 15.38
N GLN A 91 -2.86 -12.15 14.35
CA GLN A 91 -1.88 -11.11 14.02
C GLN A 91 -2.08 -10.56 12.62
N GLN A 92 -1.82 -11.34 11.57
CA GLN A 92 -1.99 -10.89 10.18
C GLN A 92 -3.37 -11.26 9.63
N VAL A 93 -3.97 -12.33 10.15
CA VAL A 93 -5.27 -12.82 9.70
C VAL A 93 -6.16 -13.15 10.89
N GLN A 94 -7.47 -13.08 10.68
CA GLN A 94 -8.47 -13.48 11.66
C GLN A 94 -9.61 -14.19 10.93
N VAL A 95 -9.91 -15.42 11.34
CA VAL A 95 -11.03 -16.17 10.77
C VAL A 95 -12.33 -15.44 11.07
N PHE A 96 -13.13 -15.24 10.03
CA PHE A 96 -14.40 -14.55 10.13
C PHE A 96 -15.36 -15.33 11.04
N THR A 97 -16.07 -14.58 11.88
CA THR A 97 -17.15 -15.07 12.74
C THR A 97 -18.30 -14.08 12.66
N ASP A 98 -19.51 -14.50 13.02
CA ASP A 98 -20.70 -13.64 12.98
C ASP A 98 -20.55 -12.35 13.80
N ALA A 99 -19.68 -12.34 14.82
CA ALA A 99 -19.36 -11.14 15.58
C ALA A 99 -18.69 -10.02 14.75
N LEU A 100 -18.07 -10.38 13.62
CA LEU A 100 -17.36 -9.48 12.71
C LEU A 100 -18.24 -9.01 11.54
N GLU A 101 -19.53 -9.40 11.52
CA GLU A 101 -20.51 -8.97 10.53
C GLU A 101 -20.55 -7.45 10.30
N PRO A 102 -20.47 -6.58 11.33
CA PRO A 102 -20.47 -5.14 11.11
C PRO A 102 -19.33 -4.65 10.20
N MET A 103 -18.21 -5.38 10.13
CA MET A 103 -17.06 -5.03 9.30
C MET A 103 -17.32 -5.24 7.81
N LEU A 104 -18.30 -6.08 7.44
CA LEU A 104 -18.75 -6.20 6.05
C LEU A 104 -19.46 -4.92 5.61
N LEU A 105 -20.16 -4.25 6.52
CA LEU A 105 -21.07 -3.14 6.22
C LEU A 105 -20.36 -1.79 6.12
N GLY A 106 -19.28 -1.60 6.87
CA GLY A 106 -18.54 -0.34 6.87
C GLY A 106 -17.30 -0.40 7.77
N HIS A 107 -16.55 0.70 7.79
CA HIS A 107 -15.37 0.84 8.64
C HIS A 107 -15.69 1.62 9.91
N ALA A 108 -14.97 1.33 10.99
CA ALA A 108 -15.03 2.14 12.19
C ALA A 108 -14.47 3.55 11.91
N ALA A 109 -15.24 4.57 12.29
CA ALA A 109 -14.86 5.97 12.12
C ALA A 109 -13.55 6.28 12.88
N GLN A 110 -12.64 6.97 12.21
CA GLN A 110 -11.45 7.54 12.86
C GLN A 110 -11.76 8.94 13.40
N SER A 111 -10.98 9.40 14.38
CA SER A 111 -11.04 10.81 14.77
C SER A 111 -10.63 11.71 13.59
N ALA A 112 -11.30 12.85 13.45
CA ALA A 112 -11.02 13.78 12.35
C ALA A 112 -9.56 14.24 12.31
N ALA A 113 -8.92 14.38 13.48
CA ALA A 113 -7.51 14.72 13.59
C ALA A 113 -6.60 13.61 13.02
N LYS A 114 -6.84 12.35 13.39
CA LYS A 114 -6.08 11.20 12.88
C LYS A 114 -6.25 11.07 11.36
N ALA A 115 -7.49 11.17 10.87
CA ALA A 115 -7.78 11.07 9.44
C ALA A 115 -7.04 12.15 8.63
N ARG A 116 -7.04 13.41 9.08
CA ARG A 116 -6.31 14.51 8.42
C ARG A 116 -4.80 14.29 8.40
N ARG A 117 -4.23 13.81 9.50
CA ARG A 117 -2.80 13.48 9.58
C ARG A 117 -2.42 12.40 8.56
N LEU A 118 -3.07 11.25 8.62
CA LEU A 118 -2.81 10.13 7.71
C LEU A 118 -2.99 10.55 6.26
N ARG A 119 -3.99 11.39 5.99
CA ARG A 119 -4.21 11.92 4.65
C ARG A 119 -3.03 12.75 4.12
N THR A 120 -2.49 13.62 4.97
CA THR A 120 -1.33 14.47 4.61
C THR A 120 -0.09 13.62 4.36
N GLU A 121 0.12 12.58 5.18
CA GLU A 121 1.21 11.62 5.03
C GLU A 121 1.08 10.81 3.72
N ALA A 122 -0.12 10.32 3.40
CA ALA A 122 -0.39 9.61 2.14
C ALA A 122 -0.22 10.51 0.90
N ASP A 123 -0.67 11.76 0.95
CA ASP A 123 -0.52 12.73 -0.14
C ASP A 123 0.95 13.12 -0.39
N LYS A 124 1.78 13.07 0.67
CA LYS A 124 3.23 13.26 0.60
C LYS A 124 3.93 12.02 0.06
N LEU A 125 3.57 10.82 0.55
CA LEU A 125 4.05 9.54 0.05
C LEU A 125 3.85 9.43 -1.46
N ALA A 126 2.63 9.63 -1.95
CA ALA A 126 2.31 9.56 -3.37
C ALA A 126 3.14 10.55 -4.22
N ALA A 127 3.28 11.79 -3.76
CA ALA A 127 4.06 12.80 -4.47
C ALA A 127 5.57 12.46 -4.51
N PHE A 128 6.11 11.93 -3.40
CA PHE A 128 7.51 11.58 -3.30
C PHE A 128 7.83 10.33 -4.13
N CYS A 129 6.98 9.31 -4.09
CA CYS A 129 7.10 8.13 -4.95
C CYS A 129 7.04 8.50 -6.43
N PHE A 130 6.17 9.44 -6.81
CA PHE A 130 6.07 9.90 -8.20
C PHE A 130 7.38 10.49 -8.72
N VAL A 131 7.99 11.39 -7.94
CA VAL A 131 9.25 12.02 -8.36
C VAL A 131 10.43 11.05 -8.32
N VAL A 132 10.50 10.15 -7.34
CA VAL A 132 11.55 9.13 -7.26
C VAL A 132 11.49 8.20 -8.47
N ARG A 133 10.30 7.72 -8.85
CA ARG A 133 10.16 6.89 -10.05
C ARG A 133 10.61 7.61 -11.31
N ALA A 134 10.15 8.84 -11.52
CA ALA A 134 10.55 9.63 -12.69
C ALA A 134 12.08 9.82 -12.73
N ALA A 135 12.72 10.04 -11.58
CA ALA A 135 14.17 10.19 -11.46
C ALA A 135 14.91 8.89 -11.77
N SER A 136 14.43 7.76 -11.24
CA SER A 136 15.01 6.44 -11.43
C SER A 136 14.89 5.93 -12.86
N THR A 137 13.97 6.49 -13.65
CA THR A 137 13.82 6.16 -15.08
C THR A 137 14.60 7.09 -16.02
N ALA A 138 15.31 8.09 -15.49
CA ALA A 138 16.11 8.99 -16.31
C ALA A 138 17.26 8.23 -17.00
N ALA A 139 17.37 8.34 -18.32
CA ALA A 139 18.37 7.62 -19.11
C ALA A 139 19.79 8.18 -18.94
N ASP A 140 19.90 9.47 -18.64
CA ASP A 140 21.16 10.20 -18.52
C ASP A 140 21.07 11.34 -17.49
N GLN A 141 22.22 11.98 -17.27
CA GLN A 141 22.37 13.06 -16.30
C GLN A 141 21.57 14.33 -16.68
N GLU A 142 21.37 14.59 -17.96
CA GLU A 142 20.62 15.75 -18.45
C GLU A 142 19.13 15.57 -18.16
N THR A 143 18.57 14.41 -18.53
CA THR A 143 17.20 13.99 -18.22
C THR A 143 16.97 14.01 -16.71
N PHE A 144 17.92 13.49 -15.93
CA PHE A 144 17.84 13.53 -14.47
C PHE A 144 17.79 14.96 -13.93
N ALA A 145 18.60 15.88 -14.48
CA ALA A 145 18.60 17.28 -14.06
C ALA A 145 17.27 17.98 -14.39
N GLU A 146 16.67 17.70 -15.55
CA GLU A 146 15.36 18.22 -15.92
C GLU A 146 14.26 17.71 -14.98
N VAL A 147 14.21 16.39 -14.74
CA VAL A 147 13.29 15.77 -13.78
C VAL A 147 13.50 16.38 -12.38
N SER A 148 14.74 16.62 -11.97
CA SER A 148 15.08 17.26 -10.70
C SER A 148 14.51 18.66 -10.55
N ARG A 149 14.62 19.49 -11.60
CA ARG A 149 14.07 20.86 -11.60
C ARG A 149 12.55 20.83 -11.56
N ALA A 150 11.93 19.99 -12.39
CA ALA A 150 10.48 19.82 -12.45
C ALA A 150 9.91 19.33 -11.11
N ALA A 151 10.52 18.29 -10.53
CA ALA A 151 10.17 17.75 -9.22
C ALA A 151 10.28 18.82 -8.13
N SER A 152 11.41 19.55 -8.06
CA SER A 152 11.62 20.58 -7.05
C SER A 152 10.57 21.70 -7.16
N LYS A 153 10.21 22.11 -8.38
CA LYS A 153 9.13 23.09 -8.61
C LYS A 153 7.78 22.56 -8.14
N ALA A 154 7.43 21.32 -8.48
CA ALA A 154 6.17 20.69 -8.08
C ALA A 154 6.06 20.51 -6.56
N LEU A 155 7.13 20.02 -5.92
CA LEU A 155 7.19 19.84 -4.47
C LEU A 155 7.12 21.17 -3.74
N ARG A 156 7.81 22.21 -4.24
CA ARG A 156 7.73 23.55 -3.66
C ARG A 156 6.32 24.14 -3.72
N ALA A 157 5.62 23.96 -4.84
CA ALA A 157 4.25 24.40 -4.99
C ALA A 157 3.29 23.68 -4.03
N LYS A 158 3.49 22.37 -3.81
CA LYS A 158 2.59 21.54 -2.97
C LYS A 158 2.90 21.61 -1.47
N PHE A 159 4.18 21.68 -1.10
CA PHE A 159 4.63 21.52 0.29
C PHE A 159 5.49 22.68 0.81
N GLY A 160 5.66 23.76 0.02
CA GLY A 160 6.52 24.90 0.39
C GLY A 160 8.02 24.65 0.24
N GLY A 161 8.43 23.41 -0.09
CA GLY A 161 9.81 23.03 -0.32
C GLY A 161 9.95 21.55 -0.70
N GLY A 162 11.16 21.16 -1.09
CA GLY A 162 11.49 19.77 -1.42
C GLY A 162 12.41 19.66 -2.63
N SER A 163 13.18 18.58 -2.63
CA SER A 163 14.03 18.14 -3.73
C SER A 163 13.92 16.62 -3.88
N ILE A 164 14.43 16.08 -4.99
CA ILE A 164 14.54 14.64 -5.19
C ILE A 164 15.34 14.01 -4.04
N THR A 165 16.49 14.58 -3.68
CA THR A 165 17.29 14.13 -2.53
C THR A 165 16.48 14.04 -1.23
N SER A 166 15.70 15.07 -0.90
CA SER A 166 14.85 15.02 0.30
C SER A 166 13.71 14.00 0.20
N ALA A 167 13.25 13.71 -1.02
CA ALA A 167 12.22 12.70 -1.26
C ALA A 167 12.77 11.29 -1.04
N PHE A 168 13.97 11.00 -1.58
CA PHE A 168 14.69 9.76 -1.31
C PHE A 168 14.91 9.54 0.18
N ALA A 169 15.49 10.52 0.88
CA ALA A 169 15.76 10.43 2.31
C ALA A 169 14.48 10.25 3.15
N TRP A 170 13.39 10.93 2.81
CA TRP A 170 12.13 10.80 3.54
C TRP A 170 11.47 9.43 3.33
N LEU A 171 11.47 8.91 2.10
CA LEU A 171 10.92 7.59 1.77
C LEU A 171 11.71 6.46 2.43
N ALA A 172 13.04 6.55 2.42
CA ALA A 172 13.90 5.58 3.10
C ALA A 172 13.80 5.69 4.63
N GLY A 173 13.48 6.88 5.15
CA GLY A 173 13.35 7.15 6.58
C GLY A 173 12.07 6.62 7.22
N ARG A 174 12.08 6.58 8.55
CA ARG A 174 11.00 6.06 9.39
C ARG A 174 9.61 6.61 9.03
N THR A 175 9.49 7.93 8.86
CA THR A 175 8.19 8.55 8.55
C THR A 175 7.63 8.12 7.20
N GLY A 176 8.49 7.88 6.21
CA GLY A 176 8.06 7.35 4.92
C GLY A 176 7.57 5.91 5.03
N GLN A 177 8.26 5.08 5.82
CA GLN A 177 7.85 3.71 6.11
C GLN A 177 6.51 3.64 6.86
N GLU A 178 6.34 4.45 7.90
CA GLU A 178 5.07 4.50 8.66
C GLU A 178 3.89 4.96 7.77
N ALA A 179 4.13 5.89 6.82
CA ALA A 179 3.13 6.31 5.85
C ALA A 179 2.78 5.18 4.86
N LEU A 180 3.78 4.44 4.39
CA LEU A 180 3.58 3.27 3.53
C LEU A 180 2.78 2.19 4.26
N GLU A 181 3.17 1.84 5.48
CA GLU A 181 2.47 0.87 6.33
C GLU A 181 1.01 1.27 6.56
N SER A 182 0.74 2.55 6.81
CA SER A 182 -0.64 3.05 6.97
C SER A 182 -1.49 2.85 5.71
N VAL A 183 -0.90 3.06 4.53
CA VAL A 183 -1.58 2.79 3.25
C VAL A 183 -1.81 1.29 3.05
N LEU A 184 -0.80 0.47 3.34
CA LEU A 184 -0.88 -0.98 3.13
C LEU A 184 -1.81 -1.67 4.14
N ALA A 185 -1.92 -1.15 5.36
CA ALA A 185 -2.88 -1.59 6.37
C ALA A 185 -4.31 -1.09 6.12
N GLY A 186 -4.52 -0.27 5.09
CA GLY A 186 -5.83 0.28 4.73
C GLY A 186 -6.30 1.41 5.66
N ASP A 187 -5.42 1.99 6.48
CA ASP A 187 -5.76 3.09 7.38
C ASP A 187 -6.05 4.41 6.63
N VAL A 188 -5.50 4.53 5.42
CA VAL A 188 -5.72 5.66 4.52
C VAL A 188 -5.60 5.21 3.06
N GLU A 189 -6.44 5.76 2.20
CA GLU A 189 -6.36 5.51 0.76
C GLU A 189 -5.39 6.47 0.08
N LEU A 190 -4.56 5.91 -0.81
CA LEU A 190 -3.80 6.69 -1.78
C LEU A 190 -4.74 7.39 -2.74
N THR A 191 -4.42 8.65 -3.06
CA THR A 191 -5.01 9.34 -4.20
C THR A 191 -3.96 9.78 -5.17
N GLY A 192 -4.32 9.72 -6.45
CA GLY A 192 -3.43 10.05 -7.55
C GLY A 192 -3.25 8.86 -8.48
N PRO A 193 -2.30 8.97 -9.42
CA PRO A 193 -2.18 8.03 -10.53
C PRO A 193 -1.35 6.78 -10.19
N LEU A 194 -0.71 6.74 -9.02
CA LEU A 194 0.15 5.62 -8.64
C LEU A 194 -0.65 4.47 -8.04
N SER A 195 -0.40 3.26 -8.53
CA SER A 195 -0.86 2.05 -7.85
C SER A 195 -0.02 1.76 -6.60
N ILE A 196 -0.54 0.88 -5.74
CA ILE A 196 0.17 0.47 -4.52
C ILE A 196 1.52 -0.17 -4.86
N GLN A 197 1.54 -1.04 -5.87
CA GLN A 197 2.77 -1.69 -6.33
C GLN A 197 3.81 -0.63 -6.71
N GLN A 198 3.42 0.39 -7.48
CA GLN A 198 4.33 1.46 -7.88
C GLN A 198 4.84 2.29 -6.68
N VAL A 199 4.01 2.48 -5.65
CA VAL A 199 4.42 3.15 -4.42
C VAL A 199 5.45 2.32 -3.63
N VAL A 200 5.23 1.01 -3.53
CA VAL A 200 6.17 0.08 -2.89
C VAL A 200 7.51 0.05 -3.63
N GLU A 201 7.48 -0.16 -4.95
CA GLU A 201 8.69 -0.15 -5.80
C GLU A 201 9.46 1.17 -5.67
N ALA A 202 8.77 2.31 -5.66
CA ALA A 202 9.42 3.61 -5.48
C ALA A 202 10.10 3.74 -4.11
N THR A 203 9.51 3.13 -3.07
CA THR A 203 10.04 3.15 -1.71
C THR A 203 11.28 2.26 -1.59
N GLU A 204 11.25 1.09 -2.23
CA GLU A 204 12.40 0.18 -2.33
C GLU A 204 13.57 0.82 -3.09
N LEU A 205 13.29 1.48 -4.23
CA LEU A 205 14.28 2.26 -4.97
C LEU A 205 14.90 3.35 -4.09
N ALA A 206 14.09 4.01 -3.26
CA ALA A 206 14.58 5.04 -2.37
C ALA A 206 15.53 4.49 -1.30
N GLN A 207 15.15 3.38 -0.66
CA GLN A 207 15.99 2.70 0.34
C GLN A 207 17.33 2.24 -0.27
N GLN A 208 17.29 1.62 -1.46
CA GLN A 208 18.50 1.17 -2.14
C GLN A 208 19.44 2.33 -2.46
N ALA A 209 18.91 3.46 -2.93
CA ALA A 209 19.71 4.64 -3.24
C ALA A 209 20.37 5.25 -1.98
N GLU A 210 19.66 5.34 -0.85
CA GLU A 210 20.25 5.84 0.40
C GLU A 210 21.31 4.89 0.96
N LEU A 211 21.08 3.57 0.92
CA LEU A 211 22.10 2.59 1.29
C LEU A 211 23.37 2.69 0.43
N LEU A 212 23.23 3.00 -0.87
CA LEU A 212 24.38 3.24 -1.76
C LEU A 212 25.12 4.53 -1.40
N ARG A 213 24.41 5.59 -1.01
CA ARG A 213 25.03 6.85 -0.56
C ARG A 213 25.81 6.67 0.74
N GLU A 214 25.23 6.01 1.73
CA GLU A 214 25.91 5.70 3.00
C GLU A 214 27.19 4.90 2.77
N LYS A 215 27.16 3.91 1.86
CA LYS A 215 28.34 3.14 1.48
C LYS A 215 29.40 3.99 0.78
N ALA A 216 28.99 4.87 -0.13
CA ALA A 216 29.91 5.78 -0.82
C ALA A 216 30.58 6.75 0.15
N GLU A 217 29.81 7.35 1.06
CA GLU A 217 30.30 8.27 2.09
C GLU A 217 31.23 7.58 3.10
N GLY A 218 30.86 6.38 3.58
CA GLY A 218 31.69 5.59 4.50
C GLY A 218 32.97 5.03 3.88
N SER A 219 33.02 4.87 2.55
CA SER A 219 34.24 4.49 1.83
C SER A 219 35.22 5.64 1.63
N GLY A 220 34.74 6.89 1.70
CA GLY A 220 35.54 8.11 1.57
C GLY A 220 36.26 8.54 2.85
N THR A 221 35.84 8.05 4.02
CA THR A 221 36.39 8.47 5.33
C THR A 221 37.58 7.62 5.81
N ARG A 222 38.08 6.68 4.99
CA ARG A 222 39.31 5.90 5.23
C ARG A 222 40.36 6.20 4.17
N ARG A 223 40.86 7.44 4.13
CA ARG A 223 42.13 7.79 3.47
C ARG A 223 42.87 8.83 4.29
#